data_AF-A0A519WF16-F1
#
_entry.id   AF-A0A519WF16-F1
#
_cell.length_a   1.000
_cell.length_b   1.000
_cell.length_c   1.000
_cell.angle_alpha   90.00
_cell.angle_beta   90.00
_cell.angle_gamma   90.00
#
_symmetry.space_group_name_H-M   'P 1'
#
loop_
_entity.id
_entity.type
_entity.pdbx_description
1 polymer ?
#
loop_
_entity_poly.entity_id
_entity_poly.type
_entity_poly.pdbx_seq_one_letter_code
_entity_poly.pdbx_strand_id
1 'polypeptide(L)'
;MDQIEAREGTVQWKAEDYDLHFERKITAIKGNKITIDNPIVMAMETQYGGGEIYKYTFEGRISEVGIENMLLESAYQNEIDENHGWDAVWMNRIENAWVTNVTSKYFGYSCVNLATYSKQITVRNCTSLAPKSKIEGGRRYSFNNDGQLNLVRDCLAEEGRHDYVTGAKVSGPNVFYNCKSTNAKADIGPHHRWAVGTLYDNITTDGDINVQDRGNWGTGHGWAGVTQILWNCTAAKVTVQNPYVSGNNYAIGITATKSSGRLKERPDGIWEGLNSKDTLKPVSLYRQQLADRKK
;
A
#
# COMPACT_ATOMS: atom_id res chain seq x y z
N MET A 1 4.05 12.15 -21.05
CA MET A 1 3.36 13.42 -20.72
C MET A 1 4.02 13.90 -19.45
N ASP A 2 4.71 15.03 -19.50
CA ASP A 2 5.61 15.46 -18.42
C ASP A 2 4.92 16.37 -17.40
N GLN A 3 3.61 16.58 -17.57
CA GLN A 3 2.77 17.39 -16.70
C GLN A 3 1.41 16.74 -16.49
N ILE A 4 0.88 16.92 -15.28
CA ILE A 4 -0.49 16.54 -14.94
C ILE A 4 -1.43 17.60 -15.49
N GLU A 5 -2.54 17.18 -16.11
CA GLU A 5 -3.59 18.10 -16.56
C GLU A 5 -4.04 19.04 -15.41
N ALA A 6 -3.83 20.34 -15.56
CA ALA A 6 -4.07 21.28 -14.47
C ALA A 6 -5.56 21.48 -14.19
N ARG A 7 -5.91 21.60 -12.91
CA ARG A 7 -7.15 22.17 -12.38
C ARG A 7 -6.81 23.01 -11.16
N GLU A 8 -7.78 23.75 -10.62
CA GLU A 8 -7.59 24.46 -9.36
C GLU A 8 -7.09 23.50 -8.27
N GLY A 9 -5.97 23.86 -7.62
CA GLY A 9 -5.33 23.03 -6.59
C GLY A 9 -4.40 21.90 -7.11
N THR A 10 -4.22 21.73 -8.43
CA THR A 10 -3.23 20.77 -8.95
C THR A 10 -1.80 21.26 -8.67
N VAL A 11 -1.03 20.42 -7.98
CA VAL A 11 0.41 20.61 -7.76
C VAL A 11 1.17 19.69 -8.72
N GLN A 12 1.97 20.30 -9.61
CA GLN A 12 2.86 19.55 -10.51
C GLN A 12 3.98 18.89 -9.72
N TRP A 13 4.43 17.73 -10.19
CA TRP A 13 5.56 17.03 -9.58
C TRP A 13 6.86 17.73 -9.95
N LYS A 14 7.76 17.87 -8.99
CA LYS A 14 9.16 18.23 -9.23
C LYS A 14 10.01 17.02 -8.90
N ALA A 15 11.04 16.74 -9.70
CA ALA A 15 11.91 15.59 -9.49
C ALA A 15 12.48 15.54 -8.06
N GLU A 16 12.92 16.68 -7.53
CA GLU A 16 13.43 16.87 -6.16
C GLU A 16 12.45 16.49 -5.05
N ASP A 17 11.14 16.42 -5.33
CA ASP A 17 10.13 16.06 -4.33
C ASP A 17 9.97 14.54 -4.16
N TYR A 18 10.57 13.73 -5.03
CA TYR A 18 10.36 12.27 -5.16
C TYR A 18 11.59 11.42 -4.84
N ASP A 19 12.41 11.87 -3.89
CA ASP A 19 13.41 11.01 -3.26
C ASP A 19 12.75 9.93 -2.40
N LEU A 20 13.14 8.68 -2.61
CA LEU A 20 12.66 7.52 -1.86
C LEU A 20 13.73 7.01 -0.90
N HIS A 21 13.39 6.94 0.39
CA HIS A 21 14.33 6.55 1.44
C HIS A 21 14.10 5.10 1.89
N PHE A 22 15.01 4.22 1.49
CA PHE A 22 15.01 2.83 1.91
C PHE A 22 15.99 2.61 3.06
N GLU A 23 15.46 2.17 4.20
CA GLU A 23 16.30 1.80 5.34
C GLU A 23 16.71 0.34 5.22
N ARG A 24 18.00 0.08 5.06
CA ARG A 24 18.56 -1.26 4.91
C ARG A 24 19.77 -1.46 5.81
N LYS A 25 19.99 -2.70 6.24
CA LYS A 25 21.21 -3.11 6.94
C LYS A 25 22.21 -3.64 5.93
N ILE A 26 23.42 -3.09 5.93
CA ILE A 26 24.54 -3.69 5.20
C ILE A 26 24.93 -5.00 5.90
N THR A 27 24.92 -6.10 5.15
CA THR A 27 25.23 -7.45 5.64
C THR A 27 26.63 -7.92 5.24
N ALA A 28 27.19 -7.35 4.17
CA ALA A 28 28.57 -7.60 3.75
C ALA A 28 29.11 -6.43 2.92
N ILE A 29 30.44 -6.25 2.96
CA ILE A 29 31.17 -5.28 2.13
C ILE A 29 32.35 -6.02 1.47
N LYS A 30 32.45 -5.94 0.15
CA LYS A 30 33.57 -6.46 -0.64
C LYS A 30 34.00 -5.40 -1.67
N GLY A 31 35.01 -4.60 -1.33
CA GLY A 31 35.42 -3.47 -2.16
C GLY A 31 34.28 -2.46 -2.31
N ASN A 32 33.90 -2.16 -3.55
CA ASN A 32 32.77 -1.28 -3.90
C ASN A 32 31.41 -2.01 -3.99
N LYS A 33 31.33 -3.29 -3.60
CA LYS A 33 30.09 -4.06 -3.57
C LYS A 33 29.60 -4.20 -2.13
N ILE A 34 28.36 -3.78 -1.89
CA ILE A 34 27.65 -4.06 -0.65
C ILE A 34 26.59 -5.15 -0.86
N THR A 35 26.28 -5.87 0.20
CA THR A 35 25.08 -6.71 0.29
C THR A 35 24.19 -6.14 1.39
N ILE A 36 22.88 -6.19 1.17
CA ILE A 36 21.87 -5.63 2.08
C ILE A 36 20.88 -6.72 2.48
N ASP A 37 20.22 -6.53 3.61
CA ASP A 37 19.25 -7.46 4.22
C ASP A 37 17.96 -7.63 3.40
N ASN A 38 17.45 -6.56 2.80
CA ASN A 38 16.22 -6.56 2.01
C ASN A 38 16.41 -5.83 0.67
N PRO A 39 15.69 -6.22 -0.39
CA PRO A 39 15.85 -5.61 -1.71
C PRO A 39 15.40 -4.15 -1.73
N ILE A 40 15.98 -3.39 -2.67
CA ILE A 40 15.43 -2.12 -3.14
C ILE A 40 14.51 -2.45 -4.32
N VAL A 41 13.26 -2.00 -4.25
CA VAL A 41 12.17 -2.40 -5.17
C VAL A 41 11.92 -1.39 -6.29
N MET A 42 12.93 -0.56 -6.56
CA MET A 42 12.96 0.41 -7.64
C MET A 42 14.38 0.44 -8.22
N ALA A 43 14.49 0.50 -9.55
CA ALA A 43 15.78 0.62 -10.20
C ALA A 43 16.36 2.02 -9.95
N MET A 44 17.65 2.08 -9.63
CA MET A 44 18.40 3.33 -9.50
C MET A 44 19.12 3.58 -10.82
N GLU A 45 18.57 4.46 -11.66
CA GLU A 45 19.12 4.77 -12.98
C GLU A 45 19.72 6.18 -12.97
N THR A 46 20.96 6.34 -13.47
CA THR A 46 21.68 7.62 -13.47
C THR A 46 20.90 8.75 -14.17
N GLN A 47 20.14 8.43 -15.21
CA GLN A 47 19.32 9.41 -15.94
C GLN A 47 18.21 10.05 -15.10
N TYR A 48 17.82 9.43 -13.97
CA TYR A 48 16.76 9.91 -13.08
C TYR A 48 17.29 10.32 -11.69
N GLY A 49 18.59 10.60 -11.57
CA GLY A 49 19.23 11.02 -10.32
C GLY A 49 20.08 9.93 -9.65
N GLY A 50 19.98 8.67 -10.08
CA GLY A 50 20.79 7.59 -9.55
C GLY A 50 20.39 7.18 -8.13
N GLY A 51 21.38 6.95 -7.27
CA GLY A 51 21.15 6.55 -5.88
C GLY A 51 22.36 6.81 -5.00
N GLU A 52 22.10 7.13 -3.75
CA GLU A 52 23.11 7.44 -2.76
C GLU A 52 23.00 6.49 -1.56
N ILE A 53 24.12 6.26 -0.89
CA ILE A 53 24.18 5.49 0.35
C ILE A 53 24.78 6.38 1.42
N TYR A 54 24.05 6.57 2.51
CA TYR A 54 24.52 7.28 3.68
C TYR A 54 24.32 6.44 4.93
N LYS A 55 25.22 6.63 5.91
CA LYS A 55 25.03 6.03 7.22
C LYS A 55 23.89 6.75 7.91
N TYR A 56 22.94 5.98 8.43
CA TYR A 56 21.74 6.50 9.06
C TYR A 56 21.58 5.94 10.48
N THR A 57 21.02 6.73 11.39
CA THR A 57 20.61 6.31 12.73
C THR A 57 19.31 7.02 13.07
N PHE A 58 18.32 6.26 13.57
CA PHE A 58 17.05 6.82 14.05
C PHE A 58 17.07 6.82 15.58
N GLU A 59 17.49 7.93 16.17
CA GLU A 59 17.49 8.07 17.63
C GLU A 59 16.06 8.07 18.19
N GLY A 60 15.83 7.32 19.26
CA GLY A 60 14.54 7.25 19.93
C GLY A 60 13.46 6.45 19.22
N ARG A 61 13.79 5.68 18.17
CA ARG A 61 12.84 4.73 17.56
C ARG A 61 12.49 3.67 18.58
N ILE A 62 11.20 3.50 18.85
CA ILE A 62 10.72 2.43 19.74
C ILE A 62 10.64 1.11 18.98
N SER A 63 10.75 -0.01 19.69
CA SER A 63 10.64 -1.34 19.10
C SER A 63 10.00 -2.35 20.04
N GLU A 64 9.64 -3.52 19.50
CA GLU A 64 9.08 -4.65 20.28
C GLU A 64 7.78 -4.27 21.01
N VAL A 65 6.89 -3.57 20.32
CA VAL A 65 5.56 -3.18 20.83
C VAL A 65 4.47 -4.02 20.18
N GLY A 66 3.62 -4.62 21.01
CA GLY A 66 2.44 -5.38 20.60
C GLY A 66 1.13 -4.74 21.06
N ILE A 67 0.15 -4.66 20.16
CA ILE A 67 -1.26 -4.37 20.51
C ILE A 67 -2.10 -5.58 20.11
N GLU A 68 -2.75 -6.21 21.08
CA GLU A 68 -3.35 -7.52 20.87
C GLU A 68 -4.70 -7.71 21.56
N ASN A 69 -5.59 -8.47 20.92
CA ASN A 69 -6.80 -9.04 21.53
C ASN A 69 -7.76 -7.98 22.12
N MET A 70 -8.06 -6.95 21.33
CA MET A 70 -8.89 -5.83 21.76
C MET A 70 -10.07 -5.58 20.82
N LEU A 71 -11.20 -5.18 21.41
CA LEU A 71 -12.25 -4.44 20.73
C LEU A 71 -12.09 -2.97 21.10
N LEU A 72 -11.92 -2.12 20.08
CA LEU A 72 -11.83 -0.67 20.21
C LEU A 72 -13.09 -0.06 19.59
N GLU A 73 -13.79 0.78 20.33
CA GLU A 73 -15.01 1.44 19.86
C GLU A 73 -14.89 2.95 20.09
N SER A 74 -15.03 3.75 19.03
CA SER A 74 -15.13 5.20 19.15
C SER A 74 -16.58 5.59 19.47
N ALA A 75 -16.79 6.47 20.44
CA ALA A 75 -18.09 7.15 20.59
C ALA A 75 -18.32 8.09 19.40
N TYR A 76 -19.55 8.25 18.93
CA TYR A 76 -19.91 9.12 17.80
C TYR A 76 -21.35 9.61 17.96
N GLN A 77 -21.69 10.74 17.35
CA GLN A 77 -23.03 11.33 17.43
C GLN A 77 -23.95 10.90 16.29
N ASN A 78 -23.41 10.71 15.09
CA ASN A 78 -24.16 10.32 13.88
C ASN A 78 -23.24 9.69 12.82
N GLU A 79 -23.82 9.18 11.72
CA GLU A 79 -23.11 8.43 10.67
C GLU A 79 -21.97 9.19 9.97
N ILE A 80 -22.07 10.52 9.90
CA ILE A 80 -21.10 11.39 9.24
C ILE A 80 -20.32 12.26 10.23
N ASP A 81 -20.36 11.91 11.53
CA ASP A 81 -19.61 12.61 12.56
C ASP A 81 -18.11 12.61 12.21
N GLU A 82 -17.44 13.71 12.53
CA GLU A 82 -16.00 13.90 12.34
C GLU A 82 -15.31 14.32 13.65
N ASN A 83 -16.07 14.50 14.74
CA ASN A 83 -15.59 14.90 16.06
C ASN A 83 -15.55 13.70 17.03
N HIS A 84 -14.76 12.68 16.67
CA HIS A 84 -14.56 11.47 17.46
C HIS A 84 -13.20 10.80 17.15
N GLY A 85 -12.97 9.56 17.57
CA GLY A 85 -11.75 8.82 17.29
C GLY A 85 -11.53 8.55 15.80
N TRP A 86 -10.34 8.89 15.29
CA TRP A 86 -9.98 8.71 13.87
C TRP A 86 -9.24 7.40 13.61
N ASP A 87 -8.19 7.10 14.37
CA ASP A 87 -7.41 5.88 14.28
C ASP A 87 -7.65 5.02 15.52
N ALA A 88 -7.98 3.73 15.34
CA ALA A 88 -8.02 2.80 16.46
C ALA A 88 -6.61 2.46 16.94
N VAL A 89 -5.71 2.18 16.00
CA VAL A 89 -4.28 2.00 16.24
C VAL A 89 -3.49 2.83 15.25
N TRP A 90 -2.74 3.81 15.76
CA TRP A 90 -1.77 4.57 14.98
C TRP A 90 -0.35 4.24 15.41
N MET A 91 0.51 3.90 14.45
CA MET A 91 1.92 3.58 14.69
C MET A 91 2.81 4.50 13.84
N ASN A 92 3.80 5.12 14.48
CA ASN A 92 4.82 5.92 13.81
C ASN A 92 6.13 5.90 14.62
N ARG A 93 7.26 6.07 13.93
CA ARG A 93 8.61 6.07 14.53
C ARG A 93 8.88 4.82 15.37
N ILE A 94 8.53 3.67 14.81
CA ILE A 94 8.55 2.36 15.47
C ILE A 94 9.04 1.28 14.50
N GLU A 95 9.77 0.28 15.02
CA GLU A 95 10.13 -0.91 14.26
C GLU A 95 9.93 -2.23 15.02
N ASN A 96 9.87 -3.36 14.31
CA ASN A 96 9.71 -4.69 14.91
C ASN A 96 8.51 -4.76 15.87
N ALA A 97 7.34 -4.39 15.37
CA ALA A 97 6.11 -4.27 16.15
C ALA A 97 4.98 -5.08 15.52
N TRP A 98 3.88 -5.25 16.26
CA TRP A 98 2.73 -5.98 15.74
C TRP A 98 1.38 -5.50 16.28
N VAL A 99 0.36 -5.67 15.45
CA VAL A 99 -1.05 -5.54 15.82
C VAL A 99 -1.72 -6.87 15.48
N THR A 100 -2.32 -7.54 16.46
CA THR A 100 -2.96 -8.85 16.22
C THR A 100 -4.31 -8.97 16.89
N ASN A 101 -5.28 -9.53 16.17
CA ASN A 101 -6.61 -9.81 16.73
C ASN A 101 -7.28 -8.55 17.34
N VAL A 102 -7.19 -7.43 16.62
CA VAL A 102 -7.84 -6.16 16.99
C VAL A 102 -9.06 -5.94 16.12
N THR A 103 -10.19 -5.61 16.73
CA THR A 103 -11.39 -5.16 16.02
C THR A 103 -11.63 -3.69 16.35
N SER A 104 -11.81 -2.85 15.33
CA SER A 104 -12.19 -1.45 15.48
C SER A 104 -13.61 -1.22 15.01
N LYS A 105 -14.39 -0.46 15.76
CA LYS A 105 -15.71 0.04 15.33
C LYS A 105 -15.79 1.54 15.44
N TYR A 106 -16.47 2.14 14.47
CA TYR A 106 -16.89 3.54 14.50
C TYR A 106 -15.76 4.59 14.38
N PHE A 107 -14.53 4.17 14.06
CA PHE A 107 -13.43 5.10 13.82
C PHE A 107 -13.57 5.77 12.45
N GLY A 108 -13.16 7.04 12.35
CA GLY A 108 -13.35 7.83 11.13
C GLY A 108 -12.31 7.62 10.03
N TYR A 109 -11.14 7.10 10.39
CA TYR A 109 -10.04 6.85 9.46
C TYR A 109 -9.69 5.38 9.36
N SER A 110 -9.12 4.76 10.39
CA SER A 110 -8.57 3.41 10.24
C SER A 110 -8.78 2.50 11.45
N CYS A 111 -8.70 1.20 11.18
CA CYS A 111 -8.40 0.19 12.17
C CYS A 111 -6.92 0.26 12.54
N VAL A 112 -6.05 0.25 11.53
CA VAL A 112 -4.61 0.40 11.71
C VAL A 112 -4.04 1.38 10.69
N ASN A 113 -3.31 2.38 11.18
CA ASN A 113 -2.60 3.36 10.38
C ASN A 113 -1.10 3.30 10.69
N LEU A 114 -0.33 2.71 9.78
CA LEU A 114 1.12 2.68 9.84
C LEU A 114 1.67 3.91 9.10
N ALA A 115 2.07 4.94 9.84
CA ALA A 115 2.63 6.17 9.27
C ALA A 115 4.07 5.99 8.75
N THR A 116 4.61 7.03 8.10
CA THR A 116 5.87 7.02 7.32
C THR A 116 7.07 6.38 7.99
N TYR A 117 7.25 6.53 9.30
CA TYR A 117 8.43 5.99 10.02
C TYR A 117 8.15 4.65 10.71
N SER A 118 7.09 3.95 10.31
CA SER A 118 6.78 2.59 10.73
C SER A 118 7.49 1.57 9.86
N LYS A 119 8.21 0.63 10.48
CA LYS A 119 9.03 -0.33 9.76
C LYS A 119 8.94 -1.74 10.34
N GLN A 120 8.95 -2.77 9.50
CA GLN A 120 8.95 -4.17 9.97
C GLN A 120 7.77 -4.48 10.92
N ILE A 121 6.58 -3.96 10.60
CA ILE A 121 5.37 -4.16 11.40
C ILE A 121 4.51 -5.25 10.79
N THR A 122 4.02 -6.17 11.64
CA THR A 122 3.01 -7.17 11.25
C THR A 122 1.65 -6.82 11.81
N VAL A 123 0.69 -6.51 10.95
CA VAL A 123 -0.74 -6.41 11.27
C VAL A 123 -1.40 -7.70 10.82
N ARG A 124 -2.04 -8.44 11.74
CA ARG A 124 -2.68 -9.71 11.40
C ARG A 124 -4.02 -9.94 12.09
N ASN A 125 -4.94 -10.63 11.44
CA ASN A 125 -6.24 -10.99 12.02
C ASN A 125 -7.02 -9.79 12.59
N CYS A 126 -6.92 -8.62 11.94
CA CYS A 126 -7.59 -7.40 12.40
C CYS A 126 -8.85 -7.11 11.58
N THR A 127 -9.83 -6.44 12.18
CA THR A 127 -11.16 -6.23 11.59
C THR A 127 -11.61 -4.77 11.74
N SER A 128 -11.92 -4.10 10.63
CA SER A 128 -12.44 -2.73 10.57
C SER A 128 -13.94 -2.74 10.26
N LEU A 129 -14.79 -2.21 11.15
CA LEU A 129 -16.25 -2.28 11.02
C LEU A 129 -16.91 -0.91 11.21
N ALA A 130 -17.98 -0.68 10.44
CA ALA A 130 -18.89 0.45 10.59
C ALA A 130 -18.20 1.82 10.84
N PRO A 131 -17.23 2.24 10.00
CA PRO A 131 -16.55 3.52 10.19
C PRO A 131 -17.55 4.70 10.13
N LYS A 132 -17.33 5.72 10.97
CA LYS A 132 -18.18 6.92 11.04
C LYS A 132 -17.39 8.12 10.53
N SER A 133 -17.83 8.65 9.41
CA SER A 133 -17.22 9.81 8.73
C SER A 133 -18.01 10.09 7.46
N LYS A 134 -17.81 11.26 6.87
CA LYS A 134 -18.16 11.49 5.46
C LYS A 134 -17.44 10.48 4.56
N ILE A 135 -18.08 10.09 3.46
CA ILE A 135 -17.49 9.23 2.41
C ILE A 135 -16.77 10.14 1.41
N GLU A 136 -15.71 10.80 1.87
CA GLU A 136 -14.93 11.79 1.11
C GLU A 136 -13.42 11.54 1.25
N GLY A 137 -12.62 12.27 0.46
CA GLY A 137 -11.15 12.20 0.47
C GLY A 137 -10.55 12.32 1.88
N GLY A 138 -9.55 11.51 2.24
CA GLY A 138 -8.90 11.59 3.54
C GLY A 138 -9.62 10.89 4.71
N ARG A 139 -10.61 10.04 4.43
CA ARG A 139 -11.34 9.25 5.44
C ARG A 139 -11.46 7.77 5.04
N ARG A 140 -11.67 6.90 6.04
CA ARG A 140 -11.94 5.46 5.90
C ARG A 140 -10.86 4.66 5.17
N TYR A 141 -9.60 4.79 5.59
CA TYR A 141 -8.45 4.06 5.08
C TYR A 141 -8.16 2.91 6.05
N SER A 142 -8.98 1.85 6.00
CA SER A 142 -9.08 0.83 7.05
C SER A 142 -7.75 0.26 7.51
N PHE A 143 -6.87 -0.07 6.55
CA PHE A 143 -5.48 -0.46 6.79
C PHE A 143 -4.55 0.39 5.91
N ASN A 144 -4.10 1.51 6.48
CA ASN A 144 -3.15 2.42 5.83
C ASN A 144 -1.70 2.00 6.11
N ASN A 145 -0.87 2.02 5.08
CA ASN A 145 0.57 1.77 5.20
C ASN A 145 1.39 2.77 4.40
N ASP A 146 1.95 3.75 5.10
CA ASP A 146 2.93 4.71 4.58
C ASP A 146 4.38 4.34 4.93
N GLY A 147 4.57 3.27 5.68
CA GLY A 147 5.86 2.77 6.13
C GLY A 147 6.53 1.80 5.15
N GLN A 148 7.53 1.07 5.64
CA GLN A 148 8.34 0.16 4.83
C GLN A 148 8.58 -1.20 5.48
N LEU A 149 8.72 -2.26 4.68
CA LEU A 149 8.93 -3.63 5.17
C LEU A 149 7.77 -4.15 6.03
N ASN A 150 6.56 -3.62 5.83
CA ASN A 150 5.39 -3.95 6.63
C ASN A 150 4.55 -5.05 5.97
N LEU A 151 3.88 -5.83 6.81
CA LEU A 151 2.98 -6.92 6.43
C LEU A 151 1.61 -6.71 7.08
N VAL A 152 0.58 -6.60 6.26
CA VAL A 152 -0.83 -6.64 6.69
C VAL A 152 -1.43 -7.93 6.14
N ARG A 153 -1.97 -8.79 7.01
CA ARG A 153 -2.47 -10.10 6.57
C ARG A 153 -3.71 -10.59 7.30
N ASP A 154 -4.50 -11.41 6.62
CA ASP A 154 -5.67 -12.06 7.23
C ASP A 154 -6.65 -11.04 7.87
N CYS A 155 -6.76 -9.84 7.29
CA CYS A 155 -7.56 -8.75 7.83
C CYS A 155 -8.88 -8.57 7.06
N LEU A 156 -9.91 -8.06 7.73
CA LEU A 156 -11.23 -7.76 7.16
C LEU A 156 -11.53 -6.26 7.27
N ALA A 157 -12.08 -5.67 6.22
CA ALA A 157 -12.61 -4.31 6.25
C ALA A 157 -14.02 -4.24 5.67
N GLU A 158 -14.88 -3.44 6.30
CA GLU A 158 -16.24 -3.16 5.86
C GLU A 158 -16.45 -1.64 5.70
N GLU A 159 -17.11 -1.24 4.60
CA GLU A 159 -17.54 0.15 4.35
C GLU A 159 -16.42 1.20 4.28
N GLY A 160 -15.17 0.75 4.10
CA GLY A 160 -14.04 1.65 3.91
C GLY A 160 -13.95 2.19 2.48
N ARG A 161 -13.15 3.24 2.32
CA ARG A 161 -12.86 3.83 1.00
C ARG A 161 -11.63 3.17 0.39
N HIS A 162 -10.49 3.26 1.07
CA HIS A 162 -9.23 2.71 0.60
C HIS A 162 -8.73 1.69 1.62
N ASP A 163 -9.29 0.47 1.59
CA ASP A 163 -9.17 -0.48 2.70
C ASP A 163 -7.78 -1.09 2.91
N TYR A 164 -7.00 -1.25 1.84
CA TYR A 164 -5.63 -1.73 1.87
C TYR A 164 -4.81 -0.79 1.00
N VAL A 165 -4.27 0.26 1.62
CA VAL A 165 -3.83 1.45 0.91
C VAL A 165 -2.42 1.86 1.29
N THR A 166 -1.69 2.36 0.31
CA THR A 166 -0.46 3.12 0.50
C THR A 166 -0.67 4.57 0.07
N GLY A 167 -0.11 5.51 0.83
CA GLY A 167 -0.14 6.93 0.55
C GLY A 167 0.94 7.38 -0.41
N ALA A 168 1.51 8.56 -0.15
CA ALA A 168 2.48 9.20 -1.04
C ALA A 168 3.90 8.72 -0.73
N LYS A 169 4.69 8.45 -1.77
CA LYS A 169 6.13 8.18 -1.69
C LYS A 169 6.50 7.03 -0.74
N VAL A 170 5.66 6.00 -0.73
CA VAL A 170 5.82 4.85 0.16
C VAL A 170 6.89 3.90 -0.37
N SER A 171 7.93 3.69 0.42
CA SER A 171 9.05 2.81 0.09
C SER A 171 8.78 1.37 0.50
N GLY A 172 8.64 0.45 -0.45
CA GLY A 172 8.51 -0.98 -0.17
C GLY A 172 9.84 -1.71 0.14
N PRO A 173 9.82 -3.05 0.13
CA PRO A 173 8.65 -3.89 -0.10
C PRO A 173 7.61 -3.80 1.02
N ASN A 174 6.33 -3.80 0.66
CA ASN A 174 5.19 -3.91 1.58
C ASN A 174 4.23 -5.00 1.09
N VAL A 175 3.49 -5.63 1.99
CA VAL A 175 2.60 -6.74 1.63
C VAL A 175 1.22 -6.57 2.28
N PHE A 176 0.18 -6.69 1.46
CA PHE A 176 -1.18 -6.99 1.89
C PHE A 176 -1.51 -8.43 1.45
N TYR A 177 -1.72 -9.35 2.40
CA TYR A 177 -1.86 -10.78 2.12
C TYR A 177 -3.15 -11.38 2.69
N ASN A 178 -3.95 -12.03 1.85
CA ASN A 178 -5.17 -12.75 2.27
C ASN A 178 -6.15 -11.86 3.05
N CYS A 179 -6.38 -10.65 2.55
CA CYS A 179 -7.29 -9.69 3.18
C CYS A 179 -8.61 -9.55 2.39
N LYS A 180 -9.68 -9.17 3.07
CA LYS A 180 -11.03 -9.06 2.49
C LYS A 180 -11.66 -7.70 2.74
N SER A 181 -12.19 -7.09 1.70
CA SER A 181 -12.99 -5.87 1.77
C SER A 181 -14.43 -6.14 1.33
N THR A 182 -15.41 -5.57 2.02
CA THR A 182 -16.84 -5.67 1.67
C THR A 182 -17.55 -4.34 1.78
N ASN A 183 -18.56 -4.13 0.94
CA ASN A 183 -19.27 -2.86 0.80
C ASN A 183 -18.31 -1.69 0.53
N ALA A 184 -17.27 -1.95 -0.28
CA ALA A 184 -16.20 -1.00 -0.55
C ALA A 184 -16.75 0.31 -1.15
N LYS A 185 -16.25 1.44 -0.67
CA LYS A 185 -16.70 2.78 -1.08
C LYS A 185 -15.74 3.45 -2.06
N ALA A 186 -14.54 2.90 -2.23
CA ALA A 186 -13.61 3.27 -3.29
C ALA A 186 -12.64 2.11 -3.56
N ASP A 187 -11.59 2.38 -4.34
CA ASP A 187 -10.63 1.38 -4.79
C ASP A 187 -9.56 1.02 -3.75
N ILE A 188 -9.13 -0.24 -3.75
CA ILE A 188 -7.87 -0.69 -3.11
C ILE A 188 -6.70 -0.40 -4.05
N GLY A 189 -5.51 -0.21 -3.49
CA GLY A 189 -4.29 0.03 -4.24
C GLY A 189 -3.54 1.26 -3.76
N PRO A 190 -2.44 1.64 -4.42
CA PRO A 190 -1.77 2.90 -4.14
C PRO A 190 -2.73 4.06 -4.42
N HIS A 191 -2.93 4.91 -3.42
CA HIS A 191 -3.92 5.98 -3.48
C HIS A 191 -3.32 7.31 -3.97
N HIS A 192 -2.10 7.59 -3.53
CA HIS A 192 -1.36 8.83 -3.80
C HIS A 192 -0.17 8.58 -4.73
N ARG A 193 0.58 9.65 -5.00
CA ARG A 193 1.77 9.67 -5.84
C ARG A 193 2.93 8.83 -5.30
N TRP A 194 3.33 7.93 -6.19
CA TRP A 194 4.54 7.11 -6.27
C TRP A 194 4.89 6.21 -5.08
N ALA A 195 3.98 5.31 -4.72
CA ALA A 195 4.30 4.14 -3.90
C ALA A 195 5.05 3.07 -4.71
N VAL A 196 6.03 2.39 -4.10
CA VAL A 196 6.90 1.42 -4.80
C VAL A 196 6.91 0.05 -4.14
N GLY A 197 6.83 -1.00 -4.95
CA GLY A 197 7.05 -2.39 -4.51
C GLY A 197 6.05 -2.92 -3.48
N THR A 198 4.75 -2.66 -3.67
CA THR A 198 3.72 -3.28 -2.83
C THR A 198 3.16 -4.54 -3.50
N LEU A 199 3.10 -5.63 -2.73
CA LEU A 199 2.46 -6.88 -3.12
C LEU A 199 1.04 -6.93 -2.52
N TYR A 200 0.03 -6.99 -3.37
CA TYR A 200 -1.34 -7.33 -3.05
C TYR A 200 -1.55 -8.79 -3.43
N ASP A 201 -1.59 -9.67 -2.44
CA ASP A 201 -1.60 -11.12 -2.64
C ASP A 201 -2.85 -11.72 -2.02
N ASN A 202 -3.70 -12.37 -2.83
CA ASN A 202 -4.97 -12.96 -2.39
C ASN A 202 -5.94 -11.96 -1.75
N ILE A 203 -6.00 -10.72 -2.25
CA ILE A 203 -7.05 -9.77 -1.84
C ILE A 203 -8.39 -10.18 -2.45
N THR A 204 -9.47 -10.10 -1.67
CA THR A 204 -10.85 -10.28 -2.16
C THR A 204 -11.69 -9.05 -1.82
N THR A 205 -12.29 -8.42 -2.82
CA THR A 205 -13.13 -7.23 -2.64
C THR A 205 -14.35 -7.27 -3.57
N ASP A 206 -15.45 -6.65 -3.16
CA ASP A 206 -16.59 -6.32 -4.02
C ASP A 206 -16.43 -4.97 -4.75
N GLY A 207 -15.36 -4.22 -4.42
CA GLY A 207 -14.97 -3.00 -5.10
C GLY A 207 -13.89 -3.19 -6.16
N ASP A 208 -13.16 -2.11 -6.43
CA ASP A 208 -12.10 -2.06 -7.44
C ASP A 208 -10.71 -2.24 -6.81
N ILE A 209 -9.74 -2.71 -7.60
CA ILE A 209 -8.30 -2.58 -7.28
C ILE A 209 -7.61 -1.83 -8.42
N ASN A 210 -7.02 -0.68 -8.13
CA ASN A 210 -6.42 0.17 -9.16
C ASN A 210 -4.96 0.53 -8.86
N VAL A 211 -4.11 0.24 -9.83
CA VAL A 211 -2.76 0.79 -9.99
C VAL A 211 -2.76 1.58 -11.29
N GLN A 212 -2.90 2.91 -11.21
CA GLN A 212 -3.12 3.74 -12.40
C GLN A 212 -2.53 5.15 -12.26
N ASP A 213 -2.41 5.84 -13.40
CA ASP A 213 -2.29 7.30 -13.41
C ASP A 213 -3.62 7.92 -13.00
N ARG A 214 -3.65 8.51 -11.81
CA ARG A 214 -4.79 9.21 -11.24
C ARG A 214 -4.83 10.68 -11.69
N GLY A 215 -3.82 11.16 -12.41
CA GLY A 215 -3.71 12.52 -12.94
C GLY A 215 -4.00 13.59 -11.91
N ASN A 216 -4.97 14.44 -12.22
CA ASN A 216 -5.33 15.59 -11.41
C ASN A 216 -6.26 15.30 -10.22
N TRP A 217 -6.54 14.04 -9.90
CA TRP A 217 -7.23 13.72 -8.65
C TRP A 217 -6.45 14.21 -7.43
N GLY A 218 -7.19 14.56 -6.38
CA GLY A 218 -6.67 15.30 -5.23
C GLY A 218 -5.91 16.54 -5.66
N THR A 219 -4.67 16.69 -5.19
CA THR A 219 -3.78 17.81 -5.51
C THR A 219 -2.78 17.47 -6.63
N GLY A 220 -3.12 16.56 -7.55
CA GLY A 220 -2.19 16.06 -8.57
C GLY A 220 -1.55 14.72 -8.19
N HIS A 221 -2.36 13.69 -8.02
CA HIS A 221 -1.90 12.35 -7.62
C HIS A 221 -1.04 11.64 -8.67
N GLY A 222 -1.17 11.97 -9.97
CA GLY A 222 -0.36 11.38 -11.04
C GLY A 222 -0.29 9.86 -10.99
N TRP A 223 0.88 9.31 -11.35
CA TRP A 223 1.15 7.88 -11.24
C TRP A 223 1.14 7.41 -9.79
N ALA A 224 0.18 6.54 -9.45
CA ALA A 224 0.00 6.13 -8.07
C ALA A 224 1.12 5.20 -7.56
N GLY A 225 1.64 4.32 -8.42
CA GLY A 225 2.74 3.47 -8.03
C GLY A 225 3.40 2.70 -9.17
N VAL A 226 4.55 2.13 -8.83
CA VAL A 226 5.42 1.31 -9.70
C VAL A 226 5.86 0.05 -8.95
N THR A 227 6.21 -1.01 -9.68
CA THR A 227 6.59 -2.31 -9.11
C THR A 227 5.48 -2.87 -8.22
N GLN A 228 4.23 -2.53 -8.52
CA GLN A 228 3.06 -3.04 -7.83
C GLN A 228 2.73 -4.42 -8.39
N ILE A 229 2.42 -5.37 -7.53
CA ILE A 229 2.07 -6.73 -7.94
C ILE A 229 0.72 -7.07 -7.33
N LEU A 230 -0.26 -7.31 -8.18
CA LEU A 230 -1.52 -7.95 -7.81
C LEU A 230 -1.37 -9.43 -8.17
N TRP A 231 -1.47 -10.30 -7.17
CA TRP A 231 -1.35 -11.75 -7.31
C TRP A 231 -2.60 -12.44 -6.77
N ASN A 232 -3.26 -13.27 -7.58
CA ASN A 232 -4.43 -14.06 -7.19
C ASN A 232 -5.54 -13.25 -6.50
N CYS A 233 -5.76 -11.99 -6.93
CA CYS A 233 -6.80 -11.15 -6.33
C CYS A 233 -8.16 -11.35 -7.02
N THR A 234 -9.23 -11.08 -6.27
CA THR A 234 -10.61 -11.04 -6.74
C THR A 234 -11.20 -9.65 -6.49
N ALA A 235 -11.77 -9.03 -7.51
CA ALA A 235 -12.37 -7.70 -7.44
C ALA A 235 -13.49 -7.55 -8.47
N ALA A 236 -14.34 -6.53 -8.33
CA ALA A 236 -15.33 -6.21 -9.35
C ALA A 236 -14.64 -5.74 -10.64
N LYS A 237 -13.71 -4.79 -10.50
CA LYS A 237 -12.90 -4.25 -11.60
C LYS A 237 -11.45 -4.07 -11.18
N VAL A 238 -10.53 -4.27 -12.12
CA VAL A 238 -9.10 -4.03 -11.91
C VAL A 238 -8.52 -3.19 -13.02
N THR A 239 -7.76 -2.17 -12.64
CA THR A 239 -6.90 -1.40 -13.53
C THR A 239 -5.45 -1.57 -13.10
N VAL A 240 -4.59 -1.96 -14.03
CA VAL A 240 -3.14 -1.92 -13.86
C VAL A 240 -2.55 -1.23 -15.08
N GLN A 241 -1.88 -0.11 -14.86
CA GLN A 241 -1.16 0.66 -15.86
C GLN A 241 0.31 0.77 -15.46
N ASN A 242 1.19 0.86 -16.45
CA ASN A 242 2.62 1.13 -16.23
C ASN A 242 2.91 2.61 -16.42
N PRO A 243 3.72 3.22 -15.53
CA PRO A 243 4.33 4.51 -15.81
C PRO A 243 5.02 4.52 -17.16
N TYR A 244 5.09 5.69 -17.80
CA TYR A 244 5.75 5.83 -19.10
C TYR A 244 7.23 5.44 -19.09
N VAL A 245 7.86 5.59 -17.93
CA VAL A 245 9.26 5.31 -17.68
C VAL A 245 9.43 4.64 -16.32
N SER A 246 10.49 3.83 -16.21
CA SER A 246 10.94 3.16 -14.99
C SER A 246 9.93 2.18 -14.38
N GLY A 247 10.19 0.89 -14.59
CA GLY A 247 9.50 -0.22 -13.91
C GLY A 247 8.18 -0.64 -14.54
N ASN A 248 7.62 -1.74 -14.02
CA ASN A 248 6.35 -2.30 -14.45
C ASN A 248 5.46 -2.60 -13.24
N ASN A 249 4.16 -2.63 -13.47
CA ASN A 249 3.14 -3.11 -12.58
C ASN A 249 2.53 -4.39 -13.17
N TYR A 250 2.08 -5.28 -12.29
CA TYR A 250 1.71 -6.64 -12.65
C TYR A 250 0.33 -7.00 -12.10
N ALA A 251 -0.47 -7.69 -12.90
CA ALA A 251 -1.72 -8.32 -12.52
C ALA A 251 -1.71 -9.79 -12.97
N ILE A 252 -1.54 -10.69 -12.01
CA ILE A 252 -1.34 -12.11 -12.29
C ILE A 252 -2.38 -12.94 -11.53
N GLY A 253 -3.12 -13.80 -12.24
CA GLY A 253 -4.15 -14.68 -11.66
C GLY A 253 -5.38 -13.92 -11.15
N ILE A 254 -5.76 -12.81 -11.79
CA ILE A 254 -6.81 -11.91 -11.30
C ILE A 254 -8.19 -12.39 -11.75
N THR A 255 -9.17 -12.47 -10.86
CA THR A 255 -10.59 -12.60 -11.24
C THR A 255 -11.30 -11.27 -11.09
N ALA A 256 -11.55 -10.58 -12.20
CA ALA A 256 -12.22 -9.28 -12.25
C ALA A 256 -12.55 -8.87 -13.68
N THR A 257 -13.35 -7.81 -13.83
CA THR A 257 -13.44 -7.08 -15.09
C THR A 257 -12.20 -6.20 -15.26
N LYS A 258 -11.41 -6.40 -16.32
CA LYS A 258 -10.28 -5.53 -16.63
C LYS A 258 -10.77 -4.17 -17.11
N SER A 259 -10.16 -3.09 -16.62
CA SER A 259 -10.43 -1.71 -17.04
C SER A 259 -9.14 -1.02 -17.47
N SER A 260 -9.24 -0.21 -18.54
CA SER A 260 -8.15 0.61 -19.06
C SER A 260 -7.73 1.76 -18.13
N GLY A 261 -8.46 1.99 -17.03
CA GLY A 261 -8.23 3.10 -16.11
C GLY A 261 -8.95 4.39 -16.49
N ARG A 262 -8.85 5.38 -15.60
CA ARG A 262 -9.51 6.69 -15.72
C ARG A 262 -8.99 7.48 -16.93
N LEU A 263 -7.67 7.61 -17.03
CA LEU A 263 -7.02 8.35 -18.10
C LEU A 263 -6.72 7.40 -19.25
N LYS A 264 -7.07 7.83 -20.46
CA LYS A 264 -6.80 7.09 -21.70
C LYS A 264 -5.31 7.16 -22.05
N GLU A 265 -4.89 6.28 -22.95
CA GLU A 265 -3.53 6.30 -23.54
C GLU A 265 -2.42 6.18 -22.49
N ARG A 266 -2.69 5.39 -21.46
CA ARG A 266 -1.68 4.95 -20.50
C ARG A 266 -1.19 3.57 -20.89
N PRO A 267 0.13 3.30 -20.80
CA PRO A 267 0.65 1.96 -21.01
C PRO A 267 -0.06 0.98 -20.09
N ASP A 268 -0.48 -0.15 -20.64
CA ASP A 268 -1.10 -1.21 -19.87
C ASP A 268 -0.06 -1.87 -18.96
N GLY A 269 -0.53 -2.46 -17.85
CA GLY A 269 0.28 -3.31 -16.99
C GLY A 269 0.68 -4.61 -17.66
N ILE A 270 1.48 -5.41 -16.96
CA ILE A 270 1.76 -6.79 -17.36
C ILE A 270 0.67 -7.69 -16.78
N TRP A 271 -0.05 -8.39 -17.67
CA TRP A 271 -1.15 -9.25 -17.29
C TRP A 271 -0.87 -10.71 -17.63
N GLU A 272 -1.18 -11.61 -16.69
CA GLU A 272 -1.14 -13.05 -16.90
C GLU A 272 -2.31 -13.71 -16.17
N GLY A 273 -3.03 -14.64 -16.80
CA GLY A 273 -4.10 -15.39 -16.12
C GLY A 273 -5.29 -14.54 -15.64
N LEU A 274 -5.80 -13.64 -16.49
CA LEU A 274 -7.08 -12.96 -16.22
C LEU A 274 -8.22 -13.99 -16.17
N ASN A 275 -9.06 -13.90 -15.15
CA ASN A 275 -10.11 -14.84 -14.77
C ASN A 275 -9.60 -16.28 -14.54
N SER A 276 -8.36 -16.43 -14.09
CA SER A 276 -7.75 -17.72 -13.77
C SER A 276 -7.14 -17.74 -12.37
N LYS A 277 -7.78 -17.09 -11.40
CA LYS A 277 -7.39 -17.22 -9.99
C LYS A 277 -7.33 -18.70 -9.59
N ASP A 278 -6.37 -19.04 -8.73
CA ASP A 278 -6.11 -20.39 -8.21
C ASP A 278 -5.59 -21.43 -9.22
N THR A 279 -5.49 -21.07 -10.52
CA THR A 279 -4.89 -21.95 -11.54
C THR A 279 -3.38 -21.80 -11.61
N LEU A 280 -2.86 -20.58 -11.34
CA LEU A 280 -1.43 -20.29 -11.38
C LEU A 280 -0.72 -20.72 -10.08
N LYS A 281 0.56 -21.08 -10.21
CA LYS A 281 1.44 -21.41 -9.08
C LYS A 281 2.58 -20.37 -8.98
N PRO A 282 3.01 -20.02 -7.76
CA PRO A 282 2.48 -20.46 -6.46
C PRO A 282 1.09 -19.86 -6.14
N VAL A 283 0.34 -20.45 -5.22
CA VAL A 283 -0.98 -19.89 -4.83
C VAL A 283 -0.87 -18.53 -4.12
N SER A 284 0.32 -18.22 -3.58
CA SER A 284 0.68 -16.93 -3.00
C SER A 284 2.18 -16.71 -3.18
N LEU A 285 2.57 -15.56 -3.72
CA LEU A 285 3.97 -15.14 -3.81
C LEU A 285 4.57 -14.93 -2.42
N TYR A 286 3.84 -14.28 -1.52
CA TYR A 286 4.30 -14.03 -0.16
C TYR A 286 4.62 -15.35 0.57
N ARG A 287 3.71 -16.34 0.51
CA ARG A 287 3.93 -17.64 1.14
C ARG A 287 5.07 -18.41 0.50
N GLN A 288 5.21 -18.36 -0.83
CA GLN A 288 6.32 -19.01 -1.52
C GLN A 288 7.67 -18.41 -1.09
N GLN A 289 7.78 -17.07 -1.11
CA GLN A 289 8.98 -16.37 -0.65
C GLN A 289 9.31 -16.66 0.82
N LEU A 290 8.30 -16.73 1.69
CA LEU A 290 8.50 -17.11 3.10
C LEU A 290 9.02 -18.55 3.22
N ALA A 291 8.49 -19.49 2.44
CA ALA A 291 8.94 -20.87 2.45
C ALA A 291 10.38 -21.00 1.94
N ASP A 292 10.73 -20.28 0.87
CA ASP A 292 12.08 -20.34 0.29
C ASP A 292 13.15 -19.71 1.20
N ARG A 293 12.79 -18.74 2.05
CA ARG A 293 13.70 -18.18 3.08
C ARG A 293 13.94 -19.11 4.27
N LYS A 294 13.09 -20.12 4.48
CA LYS A 294 13.18 -21.08 5.59
C LYS A 294 13.95 -22.35 5.21
N LYS A 295 14.32 -22.50 3.95
CA LYS A 295 15.19 -23.56 3.45
C LYS A 295 16.65 -23.15 3.65
#